data_AF-A0A161QW83-F1
#
_entry.id   AF-A0A161QW83-F1
#
_cell.length_a   1.000
_cell.length_b   1.000
_cell.length_c   1.000
_cell.angle_alpha   90.00
_cell.angle_beta   90.00
_cell.angle_gamma   90.00
#
_symmetry.space_group_name_H-M   'P 1'
#
loop_
_entity.id
_entity.type
_entity.pdbx_description
1 polymer ?
#
loop_
_entity_poly.entity_id
_entity_poly.type
_entity_poly.pdbx_seq_one_letter_code
_entity_poly.pdbx_strand_id
1 'polypeptide(L)'
;MDNLFNQIATFLNISLPQEIMNAFKDPIYLKHKNDFSIRLLSFEEATEVYVYLHEDVNISEVFPLWTDDNSNYVGVYMLGPLTGKVCFIDHEEIDLSPVYPHVQTLINTLLESPAIDWYELPKHYPCSKENADEL
;
A
#
# COMPACT_ATOMS: atom_id res chain seq x y z
N MET A 1 -13.75 14.46 -4.25
CA MET A 1 -12.55 13.61 -4.17
C MET A 1 -11.73 13.71 -5.46
N ASP A 2 -12.38 13.64 -6.64
CA ASP A 2 -11.71 13.57 -7.95
C ASP A 2 -10.74 14.71 -8.32
N ASN A 3 -11.00 15.98 -7.94
CA ASN A 3 -10.15 17.09 -8.39
C ASN A 3 -8.79 17.13 -7.67
N LEU A 4 -8.78 17.05 -6.34
CA LEU A 4 -7.55 17.06 -5.54
C LEU A 4 -6.72 15.80 -5.79
N PHE A 5 -7.40 14.65 -5.93
CA PHE A 5 -6.78 13.38 -6.29
C PHE A 5 -5.98 13.47 -7.60
N ASN A 6 -6.64 13.94 -8.67
CA ASN A 6 -6.00 14.09 -9.97
C ASN A 6 -4.87 15.13 -9.95
N GLN A 7 -5.01 16.21 -9.16
CA GLN A 7 -3.98 17.23 -9.02
C GLN A 7 -2.70 16.70 -8.40
N ILE A 8 -2.79 15.95 -7.29
CA ILE A 8 -1.62 15.39 -6.62
C ILE A 8 -1.02 14.24 -7.44
N ALA A 9 -1.84 13.36 -8.04
CA ALA A 9 -1.33 12.31 -8.92
C ALA A 9 -0.53 12.90 -10.11
N THR A 10 -1.04 14.01 -10.67
CA THR A 10 -0.33 14.78 -11.70
C THR A 10 0.95 15.43 -11.15
N PHE A 11 0.88 16.06 -9.97
CA PHE A 11 2.01 16.72 -9.33
C PHE A 11 3.15 15.74 -9.03
N LEU A 12 2.83 14.56 -8.55
CA LEU A 12 3.78 13.49 -8.22
C LEU A 12 4.17 12.66 -9.46
N ASN A 13 3.57 12.95 -10.63
CA ASN A 13 3.75 12.21 -11.88
C ASN A 13 3.57 10.69 -11.71
N ILE A 14 2.56 10.31 -10.93
CA ILE A 14 2.21 8.92 -10.65
C ILE A 14 0.93 8.52 -11.38
N SER A 15 0.88 7.27 -11.81
CA SER A 15 -0.36 6.63 -12.29
C SER A 15 -0.77 5.57 -11.28
N LEU A 16 -1.98 5.70 -10.74
CA LEU A 16 -2.50 4.72 -9.79
C LEU A 16 -3.16 3.56 -10.52
N PRO A 17 -2.78 2.31 -10.21
CA PRO A 17 -3.52 1.13 -10.66
C PRO A 17 -5.02 1.23 -10.36
N GLN A 18 -5.84 0.63 -11.22
CA GLN A 18 -7.31 0.71 -11.12
C GLN A 18 -7.83 0.16 -9.79
N GLU A 19 -7.15 -0.84 -9.25
CA GLU A 19 -7.44 -1.48 -7.97
C GLU A 19 -7.30 -0.49 -6.81
N ILE A 20 -6.27 0.36 -6.83
CA ILE A 20 -6.07 1.40 -5.82
C ILE A 20 -7.14 2.49 -5.94
N MET A 21 -7.43 2.92 -7.18
CA MET A 21 -8.52 3.88 -7.42
C MET A 21 -9.87 3.34 -6.95
N ASN A 22 -10.11 2.03 -7.08
CA ASN A 22 -11.33 1.40 -6.59
C ASN A 22 -11.34 1.36 -5.06
N ALA A 23 -10.21 1.05 -4.41
CA ALA A 23 -10.09 1.08 -2.96
C ALA A 23 -10.37 2.48 -2.39
N PHE A 24 -9.88 3.55 -3.00
CA PHE A 24 -10.19 4.93 -2.58
C PHE A 24 -11.66 5.32 -2.75
N LYS A 25 -12.39 4.69 -3.68
CA LYS A 25 -13.81 4.96 -3.91
C LYS A 25 -14.72 4.27 -2.92
N ASP A 26 -14.24 3.23 -2.24
CA ASP A 26 -15.00 2.47 -1.26
C ASP A 26 -14.62 2.90 0.17
N PRO A 27 -15.50 3.63 0.87
CA PRO A 27 -15.21 4.13 2.21
C PRO A 27 -14.95 3.02 3.25
N ILE A 28 -15.25 1.76 2.94
CA ILE A 28 -14.99 0.63 3.84
C ILE A 28 -13.50 0.52 4.18
N TYR A 29 -12.61 0.84 3.23
CA TYR A 29 -11.17 0.76 3.43
C TYR A 29 -10.61 1.95 4.23
N LEU A 30 -11.34 3.07 4.33
CA LEU A 30 -10.89 4.33 4.95
C LEU A 30 -11.23 4.46 6.44
N LYS A 31 -12.00 3.54 7.04
CA LYS A 31 -12.53 3.68 8.40
C LYS A 31 -11.79 2.81 9.41
N HIS A 32 -11.31 3.41 10.50
CA HIS A 32 -10.87 2.66 11.68
C HIS A 32 -12.04 2.28 12.60
N LYS A 33 -11.86 1.14 13.29
CA LYS A 33 -12.53 0.70 14.53
C LYS A 33 -13.85 -0.07 14.43
N ASN A 34 -14.12 -0.76 13.32
CA ASN A 34 -14.90 -2.02 13.34
C ASN A 34 -14.88 -2.85 12.04
N ASP A 35 -14.14 -2.47 10.99
CA ASP A 35 -14.03 -3.30 9.78
C ASP A 35 -12.60 -3.81 9.51
N PHE A 36 -11.50 -3.03 9.66
CA PHE A 36 -10.12 -3.51 9.44
C PHE A 36 -9.09 -3.03 10.49
N SER A 37 -8.07 -3.86 10.78
CA SER A 37 -6.87 -3.50 11.56
C SER A 37 -5.83 -2.74 10.73
N ILE A 38 -5.74 -3.05 9.42
CA ILE A 38 -4.91 -2.33 8.45
C ILE A 38 -5.86 -1.51 7.56
N ARG A 39 -5.81 -0.19 7.66
CA ARG A 39 -6.71 0.71 6.91
C ARG A 39 -5.97 1.42 5.78
N LEU A 40 -6.71 1.82 4.75
CA LEU A 40 -6.25 2.73 3.73
C LEU A 40 -6.12 4.14 4.35
N LEU A 41 -5.00 4.80 4.07
CA LEU A 41 -4.82 6.22 4.33
C LEU A 41 -5.77 7.01 3.43
N SER A 42 -6.32 8.11 3.93
CA SER A 42 -6.81 9.14 3.03
C SER A 42 -5.68 9.61 2.12
N PHE A 43 -6.04 10.18 0.98
CA PHE A 43 -5.04 10.54 -0.01
C PHE A 43 -4.16 11.71 0.45
N GLU A 44 -4.72 12.61 1.27
CA GLU A 44 -4.00 13.66 1.98
C GLU A 44 -2.99 13.06 2.97
N GLU A 45 -3.41 12.13 3.83
CA GLU A 45 -2.51 11.43 4.76
C GLU A 45 -1.39 10.69 3.99
N ALA A 46 -1.72 9.96 2.93
CA ALA A 46 -0.74 9.25 2.10
C ALA A 46 0.31 10.21 1.50
N THR A 47 -0.11 11.41 1.10
CA THR A 47 0.79 12.44 0.55
C THR A 47 1.70 13.01 1.63
N GLU A 48 1.16 13.30 2.81
CA GLU A 48 1.94 13.80 3.95
C GLU A 48 3.00 12.76 4.38
N VAL A 49 2.61 11.49 4.52
CA VAL A 49 3.53 10.40 4.85
C VAL A 49 4.57 10.20 3.74
N TYR A 50 4.17 10.26 2.46
CA TYR A 50 5.12 10.17 1.35
C TYR A 50 6.19 11.26 1.40
N VAL A 51 5.80 12.53 1.61
CA VAL A 51 6.75 13.64 1.71
C VAL A 51 7.70 13.43 2.89
N TYR A 52 7.16 13.05 4.05
CA TYR A 52 7.96 12.75 5.24
C TYR A 52 9.00 11.65 4.99
N LEU A 53 8.58 10.50 4.45
CA LEU A 53 9.47 9.38 4.17
C LEU A 53 10.46 9.68 3.04
N HIS A 54 10.09 10.51 2.07
CA HIS A 54 10.99 10.92 1.00
C HIS A 54 12.15 11.78 1.53
N GLU A 55 11.88 12.68 2.48
CA GLU A 55 12.92 13.52 3.08
C GLU A 55 13.88 12.71 3.97
N ASP A 56 13.37 11.75 4.74
CA ASP A 56 14.16 11.01 5.73
C ASP A 56 14.81 9.72 5.18
N VAL A 57 14.16 9.03 4.24
CA VAL A 57 14.49 7.65 3.85
C VAL A 57 14.81 7.51 2.34
N ASN A 58 14.59 8.56 1.54
CA ASN A 58 14.84 8.57 0.09
C ASN A 58 14.07 7.47 -0.68
N ILE A 59 12.78 7.27 -0.34
CA ILE A 59 11.91 6.25 -0.94
C ILE A 59 11.08 6.74 -2.13
N SER A 60 11.72 7.39 -3.11
CA SER A 60 11.04 8.11 -4.20
C SER A 60 10.13 7.27 -5.11
N GLU A 61 10.23 5.95 -5.09
CA GLU A 61 9.41 5.06 -5.92
C GLU A 61 8.20 4.46 -5.19
N VAL A 62 8.16 4.55 -3.86
CA VAL A 62 7.20 3.82 -3.01
C VAL A 62 6.21 4.80 -2.38
N PHE A 63 4.92 4.59 -2.64
CA PHE A 63 3.84 5.35 -2.02
C PHE A 63 3.23 4.59 -0.84
N PRO A 64 3.26 5.15 0.39
CA PRO A 64 2.57 4.59 1.54
C PRO A 64 1.05 4.76 1.36
N LEU A 65 0.31 3.65 1.40
CA LEU A 65 -1.13 3.66 1.12
C LEU A 65 -1.98 3.04 2.23
N TRP A 66 -1.49 2.04 2.95
CA TRP A 66 -2.17 1.51 4.14
C TRP A 66 -1.32 1.70 5.39
N THR A 67 -1.96 1.66 6.56
CA THR A 67 -1.31 1.77 7.86
C THR A 67 -2.04 0.95 8.93
N ASP A 68 -1.31 0.56 9.97
CA ASP A 68 -1.84 0.04 11.23
C ASP A 68 -2.07 1.16 12.28
N ASP A 69 -1.90 2.43 11.90
CA ASP A 69 -1.91 3.61 12.78
C ASP A 69 -0.85 3.58 13.90
N ASN A 70 0.16 2.72 13.78
CA ASN A 70 1.28 2.59 14.71
C ASN A 70 2.63 2.78 13.99
N SER A 71 2.65 3.75 13.06
CA SER A 71 3.82 4.13 12.26
C SER A 71 4.33 3.06 11.30
N ASN A 72 3.55 2.01 11.04
CA ASN A 72 3.84 1.07 9.97
C ASN A 72 2.99 1.38 8.74
N TYR A 73 3.58 1.20 7.56
CA TYR A 73 2.91 1.49 6.29
C TYR A 73 3.07 0.39 5.26
N VAL A 74 1.98 0.05 4.57
CA VAL A 74 2.07 -0.75 3.36
C VAL A 74 2.33 0.18 2.19
N GLY A 75 3.52 0.02 1.59
CA GLY A 75 3.98 0.80 0.44
C GLY A 75 3.68 0.11 -0.88
N VAL A 76 3.35 0.89 -1.90
CA VAL A 76 3.19 0.42 -3.27
C VAL A 76 4.17 1.12 -4.18
N TYR A 77 4.90 0.33 -4.96
CA TYR A 77 5.77 0.86 -6.00
C TYR A 77 4.93 1.50 -7.10
N MET A 78 5.06 2.82 -7.28
CA MET A 78 4.34 3.56 -8.32
C MET A 78 5.21 3.90 -9.53
N LEU A 79 6.53 3.81 -9.34
CA LEU A 79 7.54 4.14 -10.34
C LEU A 79 8.57 3.00 -10.42
N GLY A 80 9.34 3.01 -11.51
CA GLY A 80 10.45 2.08 -11.69
C GLY A 80 10.02 0.64 -12.04
N PRO A 81 10.99 -0.30 -12.07
CA PRO A 81 10.76 -1.67 -12.55
C PRO A 81 9.88 -2.53 -11.64
N LEU A 82 9.66 -2.09 -10.39
CA LEU A 82 8.83 -2.79 -9.41
C LEU A 82 7.39 -2.27 -9.37
N THR A 83 7.01 -1.35 -10.26
CA THR A 83 5.67 -0.75 -10.31
C THR A 83 4.55 -1.79 -10.14
N GLY A 84 3.62 -1.53 -9.23
CA GLY A 84 2.48 -2.38 -8.88
C GLY A 84 2.76 -3.42 -7.79
N LYS A 85 4.03 -3.62 -7.39
CA LYS A 85 4.39 -4.45 -6.25
C LYS A 85 4.18 -3.71 -4.93
N VAL A 86 4.09 -4.49 -3.85
CA VAL A 86 3.83 -3.99 -2.50
C VAL A 86 5.00 -4.36 -1.59
N CYS A 87 5.39 -3.47 -0.69
CA CYS A 87 6.35 -3.71 0.38
C CYS A 87 5.79 -3.25 1.73
N PHE A 88 6.49 -3.60 2.81
CA PHE A 88 6.20 -3.10 4.15
C PHE A 88 7.25 -2.05 4.51
N ILE A 89 6.79 -0.93 5.06
CA ILE A 89 7.62 0.15 5.59
C ILE A 89 7.44 0.08 7.11
N ASP A 90 8.32 -0.68 7.75
CA ASP A 90 8.38 -0.80 9.20
C ASP A 90 9.30 0.30 9.75
N HIS A 91 8.82 1.03 10.76
CA HIS A 91 9.55 2.15 11.34
C HIS A 91 10.78 1.73 12.17
N GLU A 92 10.87 0.47 12.60
CA GLU A 92 12.04 -0.07 13.30
C GLU A 92 13.16 -0.48 12.34
N GLU A 93 12.80 -1.14 11.23
CA GLU A 93 13.74 -1.59 10.19
C GLU A 93 13.13 -1.47 8.80
N ILE A 94 13.71 -0.57 7.99
CA ILE A 94 13.21 -0.31 6.65
C ILE A 94 13.79 -1.34 5.66
N ASP A 95 13.01 -2.38 5.37
CA ASP A 95 13.22 -3.31 4.25
C ASP A 95 12.15 -3.13 3.18
N LEU A 96 12.53 -2.49 2.08
CA LEU A 96 11.60 -2.22 0.96
C LEU A 96 11.46 -3.41 0.01
N SER A 97 12.05 -4.57 0.30
CA SER A 97 11.87 -5.75 -0.54
C SER A 97 10.39 -6.04 -0.76
N PRO A 98 9.94 -6.26 -2.02
CA PRO A 98 8.54 -6.56 -2.27
C PRO A 98 8.06 -7.80 -1.49
N VAL A 99 6.87 -7.71 -0.92
CA VAL A 99 6.21 -8.78 -0.15
C VAL A 99 4.91 -9.24 -0.79
N TYR A 100 4.30 -8.45 -1.68
CA TYR A 100 3.23 -8.93 -2.57
C TYR A 100 3.58 -8.68 -4.05
N PRO A 101 3.20 -9.60 -4.95
CA PRO A 101 3.41 -9.42 -6.38
C PRO A 101 2.52 -8.32 -6.97
N HIS A 102 1.33 -8.10 -6.40
CA HIS A 102 0.31 -7.16 -6.86
C HIS A 102 -0.48 -6.58 -5.68
N VAL A 103 -0.97 -5.35 -5.83
CA VAL A 103 -1.89 -4.71 -4.87
C VAL A 103 -3.16 -5.52 -4.64
N GLN A 104 -3.70 -6.16 -5.69
CA GLN A 104 -4.92 -6.96 -5.57
C GLN A 104 -4.73 -8.13 -4.58
N THR A 105 -3.53 -8.71 -4.51
CA THR A 105 -3.24 -9.79 -3.57
C THR A 105 -3.32 -9.29 -2.13
N LEU A 106 -2.79 -8.09 -1.83
CA LEU A 106 -2.94 -7.44 -0.52
C LEU A 106 -4.42 -7.19 -0.19
N ILE A 107 -5.17 -6.60 -1.13
CA ILE A 107 -6.60 -6.28 -0.91
C ILE A 107 -7.37 -7.56 -0.57
N ASN A 108 -7.12 -8.66 -1.28
CA ASN A 108 -7.76 -9.95 -0.99
C ASN A 108 -7.39 -10.45 0.42
N THR A 109 -6.12 -10.40 0.81
CA THR A 109 -5.68 -10.77 2.16
C THR A 109 -6.40 -9.97 3.24
N LEU A 110 -6.51 -8.66 3.07
CA LEU A 110 -7.21 -7.80 4.03
C LEU A 110 -8.70 -8.14 4.08
N LEU A 111 -9.37 -8.32 2.94
CA LEU A 111 -10.79 -8.70 2.87
C LEU A 111 -11.07 -10.07 3.52
N GLU A 112 -10.17 -11.04 3.34
CA GLU A 112 -10.29 -12.38 3.93
C GLU A 112 -10.05 -12.38 5.43
N SER A 113 -9.14 -11.54 5.92
CA SER A 113 -8.79 -11.43 7.34
C SER A 113 -8.76 -9.96 7.79
N PRO A 114 -9.93 -9.32 7.97
CA PRO A 114 -9.97 -7.88 8.23
C PRO A 114 -9.30 -7.46 9.55
N ALA A 115 -9.30 -8.35 10.55
CA ALA A 115 -8.67 -8.12 11.85
C ALA A 115 -7.18 -8.53 11.91
N ILE A 116 -6.56 -8.89 10.78
CA ILE A 116 -5.15 -9.34 10.74
C ILE A 116 -4.23 -8.28 11.33
N ASP A 117 -3.32 -8.72 12.21
CA ASP A 117 -2.32 -7.86 12.80
C ASP A 117 -1.17 -7.60 11.81
N TRP A 118 -0.49 -6.45 11.96
CA TRP A 118 0.67 -6.09 11.14
C TRP A 118 1.72 -7.20 11.07
N TYR A 119 2.05 -7.81 12.21
CA TYR A 119 3.08 -8.84 12.31
C TYR A 119 2.62 -10.21 11.79
N GLU A 120 1.32 -10.37 11.51
CA GLU A 120 0.72 -11.58 10.95
C GLU A 120 0.49 -11.50 9.44
N LEU A 121 0.73 -10.33 8.81
CA LEU A 121 0.57 -10.16 7.38
C LEU A 121 1.45 -11.14 6.58
N PRO A 122 0.86 -11.97 5.70
CA PRO A 122 1.63 -12.91 4.90
C PRO A 122 2.52 -12.18 3.89
N LYS A 123 3.58 -12.88 3.47
CA LYS A 123 4.45 -12.46 2.36
C LYS A 123 4.26 -13.43 1.21
N HIS A 124 3.78 -12.94 0.07
CA HIS A 124 3.54 -13.71 -1.16
C HIS A 124 4.58 -13.46 -2.25
N TYR A 125 5.65 -12.73 -1.94
CA TYR A 125 6.76 -12.46 -2.86
C TYR A 125 8.13 -12.74 -2.21
N PRO A 126 9.12 -13.27 -2.96
CA PRO A 126 8.99 -13.79 -4.32
C PRO A 126 8.02 -14.97 -4.35
N CYS A 127 7.18 -15.07 -5.39
CA CYS A 127 6.26 -16.20 -5.50
C CYS A 127 7.08 -17.49 -5.42
N SER A 128 6.81 -18.32 -4.42
CA SER A 128 7.34 -19.67 -4.40
C SER A 128 6.84 -20.38 -5.67
N LYS A 129 7.71 -21.20 -6.28
CA LYS A 129 7.40 -21.93 -7.53
C LYS A 129 6.15 -22.80 -7.44
N GLU A 130 5.63 -23.05 -6.24
CA GLU A 130 4.44 -23.87 -5.98
C GLU A 130 3.14 -23.22 -6.46
N ASN A 131 3.09 -21.89 -6.68
CA ASN A 131 1.89 -21.18 -7.17
C ASN A 131 1.97 -20.75 -8.65
N ALA A 132 3.01 -21.16 -9.38
CA ALA A 132 3.19 -20.77 -10.79
C ALA A 132 2.38 -21.64 -11.77
N ASP A 133 1.86 -22.78 -11.31
CA ASP A 133 1.19 -23.78 -12.15
C ASP A 133 -0.35 -23.66 -12.15
N GLU A 134 -0.93 -22.67 -11.46
CA GLU A 134 -2.39 -22.44 -11.40
C GLU A 134 -2.86 -21.10 -12.01
N LEU A 135 -2.05 -20.48 -12.87
CA LEU A 135 -2.47 -19.32 -13.70
C LEU A 135 -2.94 -19.73 -15.10
#